data_AF-A0AB39BW16-F1
#
_entry.id   AF-A0AB39BW16-F1
#
_cell.length_a   1.000
_cell.length_b   1.000
_cell.length_c   1.000
_cell.angle_alpha   90.00
_cell.angle_beta   90.00
_cell.angle_gamma   90.00
#
_symmetry.space_group_name_H-M   'P 1'
#
loop_
_entity.id
_entity.type
_entity.pdbx_description
1 polymer ?
#
loop_
_entity_poly.entity_id
_entity_poly.type
_entity_poly.pdbx_seq_one_letter_code
_entity_poly.pdbx_strand_id
1 'polypeptide(L)' 'MTIEQKETLKEALENADKAVYSTQMGSNKDNLGFSQQAIDRVEQLLKVENDHSPEHQRAKDMLRLLKETQAAMNSNRN' A
#
# COMPACT_ATOMS: atom_id res chain seq x y z
N MET A 1 -15.04 -1.55 -24.66
CA MET A 1 -13.95 -0.74 -24.08
C MET A 1 -14.19 -0.68 -22.59
N THR A 2 -13.56 -1.58 -21.83
CA THR A 2 -13.55 -1.51 -20.37
C THR A 2 -12.80 -0.25 -19.99
N ILE A 3 -13.49 0.67 -19.32
CA ILE A 3 -12.87 1.77 -18.61
C ILE A 3 -12.09 1.08 -17.48
N GLU A 4 -10.84 0.68 -17.74
CA GLU A 4 -9.87 0.43 -16.68
C GLU A 4 -9.77 1.75 -15.93
N GLN A 5 -10.43 1.82 -14.77
CA GLN A 5 -10.24 2.93 -13.85
C GLN A 5 -8.73 2.99 -13.60
N LYS A 6 -8.07 4.01 -14.17
CA LYS A 6 -6.69 4.32 -13.84
C LYS A 6 -6.69 4.75 -12.39
N GLU A 7 -6.58 3.77 -11.50
CA GLU A 7 -6.31 4.01 -10.09
C GLU A 7 -5.05 4.87 -10.03
N THR A 8 -5.19 6.05 -9.43
CA THR A 8 -4.07 6.97 -9.29
C THR A 8 -3.15 6.48 -8.18
N LEU A 9 -1.86 6.85 -8.24
CA LEU A 9 -0.91 6.55 -7.16
C LEU A 9 -1.43 7.04 -5.79
N LYS A 10 -2.13 8.17 -5.76
CA LYS A 10 -2.76 8.71 -4.56
C LYS A 10 -3.83 7.78 -3.99
N GLU A 11 -4.77 7.32 -4.82
CA GLU A 11 -5.84 6.43 -4.38
C GLU A 11 -5.28 5.08 -3.90
N ALA A 12 -4.28 4.54 -4.60
CA ALA A 12 -3.63 3.31 -4.18
C ALA A 12 -2.95 3.45 -2.81
N LEU A 13 -2.31 4.59 -2.54
CA LEU A 13 -1.72 4.88 -1.24
C LEU A 13 -2.77 4.99 -0.12
N GLU A 14 -3.88 5.69 -0.37
CA GLU A 14 -4.99 5.79 0.60
C GLU A 14 -5.61 4.42 0.89
N ASN A 15 -5.76 3.58 -0.14
CA ASN A 15 -6.23 2.20 0.00
C ASN A 15 -5.25 1.35 0.82
N ALA A 16 -3.96 1.46 0.56
CA ALA A 16 -2.92 0.72 1.28
C ALA A 16 -2.81 1.16 2.74
N ASP A 17 -2.88 2.46 3.02
CA ASP A 17 -2.91 3.00 4.38
C ASP A 17 -4.11 2.48 5.18
N LYS A 18 -5.30 2.57 4.60
CA LYS A 18 -6.52 2.04 5.22
C LYS A 18 -6.45 0.54 5.47
N ALA A 19 -5.89 -0.23 4.54
CA ALA A 19 -5.75 -1.68 4.68
C ALA A 19 -4.75 -2.06 5.79
N VAL A 20 -3.60 -1.38 5.84
CA VAL A 20 -2.61 -1.56 6.91
C VAL A 20 -3.20 -1.17 8.26
N TYR A 21 -3.89 -0.03 8.35
CA TYR A 21 -4.56 0.39 9.58
C TYR A 21 -5.65 -0.59 10.03
N SER A 22 -6.46 -1.09 9.11
CA SER A 22 -7.49 -2.10 9.41
C SER A 22 -6.88 -3.40 9.93
N THR A 23 -5.68 -3.74 9.44
CA THR A 23 -4.91 -4.89 9.93
C THR A 23 -4.39 -4.67 11.35
N GLN A 24 -3.99 -3.44 11.70
CA GLN A 24 -3.59 -3.08 13.07
C GLN A 24 -4.77 -3.17 14.04
N MET A 25 -5.94 -2.69 13.61
CA MET A 25 -7.18 -2.67 14.38
C MET A 25 -7.81 -4.05 14.55
N GLY A 26 -7.86 -4.82 13.46
CA GLY A 26 -8.44 -6.14 13.41
C GLY A 26 -7.35 -7.16 13.16
N SER A 27 -6.92 -7.84 14.22
CA SER A 27 -5.94 -8.91 14.15
C SER A 27 -6.55 -10.18 13.52
N ASN A 28 -7.11 -10.08 12.30
CA ASN A 28 -7.52 -11.21 11.47
C ASN A 28 -6.50 -11.44 10.33
N LYS A 29 -6.36 -12.70 9.90
CA LYS A 29 -5.50 -13.15 8.80
C LYS A 29 -5.96 -12.62 7.44
N ASP A 30 -7.25 -12.40 7.27
CA ASP A 30 -7.81 -11.86 6.03
C ASP A 30 -7.32 -10.42 5.77
N ASN A 31 -7.27 -9.59 6.82
CA ASN A 31 -6.80 -8.20 6.73
C ASN A 31 -5.32 -8.10 6.31
N LEU A 32 -4.49 -9.09 6.68
CA LEU A 32 -3.11 -9.18 6.22
C LEU A 32 -2.99 -9.37 4.71
N GLY A 33 -3.84 -10.25 4.14
CA GLY A 33 -3.87 -10.48 2.70
C GLY A 33 -4.27 -9.21 1.95
N PHE A 34 -5.27 -8.47 2.46
CA PHE A 34 -5.72 -7.22 1.87
C PHE A 34 -4.65 -6.11 1.94
N SER A 35 -3.95 -5.96 3.06
CA SER A 35 -2.87 -4.97 3.18
C SER A 35 -1.70 -5.27 2.23
N GLN A 36 -1.36 -6.55 2.02
CA GLN A 36 -0.30 -6.93 1.09
C GLN A 36 -0.68 -6.60 -0.36
N GLN A 37 -1.90 -6.95 -0.76
CA GLN A 37 -2.38 -6.65 -2.12
C GLN A 37 -2.40 -5.14 -2.40
N ALA A 38 -2.77 -4.32 -1.43
CA ALA A 38 -2.79 -2.87 -1.59
C ALA A 38 -1.37 -2.28 -1.70
N ILE A 39 -0.41 -2.80 -0.92
CA ILE A 39 1.01 -2.42 -1.01
C ILE A 39 1.59 -2.80 -2.39
N ASP A 40 1.30 -4.02 -2.87
CA ASP A 40 1.77 -4.49 -4.19
C ASP A 40 1.21 -3.60 -5.32
N ARG A 41 -0.01 -3.08 -5.15
CA ARG A 41 -0.63 -2.17 -6.11
C ARG A 41 0.09 -0.83 -6.19
N VAL A 42 0.44 -0.25 -5.05
CA VAL A 42 1.24 0.98 -4.97
C VAL A 42 2.60 0.77 -5.63
N GLU A 43 3.26 -0.37 -5.41
CA GLU A 43 4.54 -0.69 -6.07
C GLU A 43 4.43 -0.73 -7.60
N GLN A 44 3.37 -1.34 -8.12
CA GLN A 44 3.15 -1.41 -9.57
C GLN A 44 2.99 -0.01 -10.17
N LEU A 45 2.21 0.86 -9.53
CA LEU A 45 2.01 2.22 -9.99
C LEU A 45 3.31 3.03 -9.95
N LEU A 46 4.09 2.91 -8.87
CA LEU A 46 5.40 3.55 -8.75
C LEU A 46 6.44 3.05 -9.77
N LYS A 47 6.33 1.81 -10.27
CA LYS A 47 7.20 1.29 -11.32
C LYS A 47 6.86 1.83 -12.71
N VAL A 48 5.57 2.12 -12.94
CA VAL A 48 5.08 2.65 -14.23
C VAL A 48 5.31 4.15 -14.32
N GLU A 49 5.12 4.88 -13.21
CA GLU A 49 5.43 6.30 -13.13
C GLU A 49 6.93 6.50 -12.93
N ASN A 50 7.68 6.71 -14.00
CA ASN A 50 9.09 7.11 -13.90
C ASN A 50 9.17 8.64 -13.64
N ASP A 51 8.64 9.05 -12.49
CA ASP A 51 8.55 10.43 -12.05
C ASP A 51 9.50 10.68 -10.87
N HIS A 52 10.21 11.79 -10.91
CA HIS A 52 11.09 12.25 -9.82
C HIS A 52 10.49 13.43 -9.05
N SER A 53 9.19 13.68 -9.23
CA SER A 53 8.46 14.69 -8.49
C SER A 53 8.56 14.46 -6.97
N PRO A 54 8.51 15.54 -6.17
CA PRO A 54 8.41 15.43 -4.72
C PRO A 54 7.25 14.52 -4.27
N GLU A 55 6.16 14.51 -5.03
CA GLU A 55 5.00 13.65 -4.82
C GLU A 55 5.35 12.18 -4.99
N HIS A 56 6.10 11.82 -6.03
CA HIS A 56 6.57 10.46 -6.25
C HIS A 56 7.56 10.01 -5.17
N GLN A 57 8.43 10.91 -4.70
CA GLN A 57 9.32 10.61 -3.58
C GLN A 57 8.53 10.38 -2.27
N ARG A 58 7.54 11.22 -1.98
CA ARG A 58 6.63 11.04 -0.83
C ARG A 58 5.87 9.72 -0.91
N ALA A 59 5.44 9.32 -2.11
CA ALA A 59 4.77 8.06 -2.32
C ALA A 59 5.69 6.85 -2.03
N LYS A 60 6.96 6.92 -2.42
CA LYS A 60 7.98 5.92 -2.06
C LYS A 60 8.20 5.85 -0.54
N ASP A 61 8.26 7.01 0.13
CA ASP A 61 8.44 7.06 1.58
C ASP A 61 7.23 6.48 2.32
N MET A 62 6.00 6.80 1.86
CA MET A 62 4.77 6.26 2.41
C MET A 62 4.69 4.74 2.19
N LEU A 63 5.01 4.25 1.00
CA LEU A 63 5.08 2.82 0.72
C LEU A 63 6.06 2.10 1.66
N ARG A 64 7.22 2.70 1.94
CA ARG A 64 8.20 2.14 2.87
C ARG A 64 7.62 2.02 4.28
N LEU A 65 6.96 3.07 4.78
CA LEU A 65 6.27 3.06 6.07
C LEU A 65 5.19 1.97 6.15
N LEU A 66 4.39 1.81 5.10
CA LEU A 66 3.33 0.79 5.06
C LEU A 66 3.90 -0.63 5.17
N LYS A 67 5.00 -0.91 4.46
CA LYS A 67 5.69 -2.20 4.53
C LYS A 67 6.31 -2.46 5.89
N GLU A 68 7.00 -1.47 6.46
CA GLU A 68 7.60 -1.58 7.80
C GLU A 68 6.52 -1.88 8.85
N THR A 69 5.40 -1.17 8.76
CA THR A 69 4.24 -1.36 9.64
C THR A 69 3.62 -2.74 9.48
N GLN A 70 3.43 -3.20 8.25
CA GLN A 70 2.92 -4.55 7.98
C GLN A 70 3.88 -5.64 8.49
N ALA A 71 5.19 -5.46 8.29
CA ALA A 71 6.21 -6.38 8.77
C ALA A 71 6.26 -6.45 10.31
N ALA A 72 6.09 -5.31 11.00
CA ALA A 72 6.02 -5.25 12.45
C ALA A 72 4.80 -6.03 12.97
N MET A 73 3.64 -5.89 12.31
CA MET A 73 2.44 -6.67 12.66
C MET A 73 2.60 -8.18 12.44
N ASN A 74 3.27 -8.57 11.36
CA ASN A 74 3.57 -9.98 11.09
C ASN A 74 4.53 -10.56 12.15
N SER A 75 5.54 -9.79 12.54
CA SER A 75 6.52 -10.20 13.54
C SER A 75 5.92 -10.38 14.94
N ASN A 76 4.95 -9.54 15.33
CA ASN A 76 4.28 -9.63 16.64
C ASN A 76 3.34 -10.84 16.80
N ARG A 77 3.17 -11.68 15.76
CA ARG A 77 2.27 -12.84 15.76
C ARG A 77 2.99 -14.19 15.73
N ASN A 78 4.30 -14.21 15.50
CA ASN A 78 5.16 -15.40 15.60
C ASN A 78 5.76 -15.51 17.01
#